data_AF-A0A8D8CKA9-F1
#
_entry.id   AF-A0A8D8CKA9-F1
#
_cell.length_a   1.000
_cell.length_b   1.000
_cell.length_c   1.000
_cell.angle_alpha   90.00
_cell.angle_beta   90.00
_cell.angle_gamma   90.00
#
_symmetry.space_group_name_H-M   'P 1'
#
loop_
_entity.id
_entity.type
_entity.pdbx_description
1 polymer ?
#
loop_
_entity_poly.entity_id
_entity_poly.type
_entity_poly.pdbx_seq_one_letter_code
_entity_poly.pdbx_strand_id
1 'polypeptide(L)'
;FGHSLPVDDASTENLDFLTVDQALADLAAWIHHLRHEVVGNPQAKVILMGWGYGGSLATWFHTQFPHLSDGVWVSSGNNNADLDLPEYMESLGNTIGEFGGRDCYSTIFSSFLVAQNLIELDRSELLTEMFHLCNDLNTDNRWDTTAFLLGLQRDIEDEMMHLRNTMSTTYMCVNIQDPEIGNSLYSLRNWFAREHQYEQCVNLGFEHYMAPLLETNFDDEDLQAGHRQRLYLQCTALGFFPTTDSMYQPFGTQIDSDFYVEVCQQAFGFPTEESISQGVFRTNARFGGRQPDIANVHFTHGDIDPMMLTGITSDLNDDAPATVIPNTFFAPDLESIDYENDSPELIEAKERTRTLIDIWIYQGFEPIAV
;
A
#
# COMPACT_ATOMS: atom_id res chain seq x y z
N PHE A 1 -2.01 -14.08 9.23
CA PHE A 1 -1.54 -12.75 9.69
C PHE A 1 -1.77 -12.66 11.19
N GLY A 2 -0.89 -11.97 11.92
CA GLY A 2 -0.94 -11.90 13.38
C GLY A 2 -1.00 -13.29 14.01
N HIS A 3 -1.94 -13.51 14.93
CA HIS A 3 -2.08 -14.78 15.66
C HIS A 3 -3.07 -15.78 15.03
N SER A 4 -3.63 -15.50 13.85
CA SER A 4 -4.50 -16.44 13.12
C SER A 4 -3.63 -17.35 12.24
N LEU A 5 -3.15 -18.44 12.84
CA LEU A 5 -2.09 -19.30 12.30
C LEU A 5 -2.58 -20.75 12.17
N PRO A 6 -2.88 -21.24 10.95
CA PRO A 6 -3.39 -22.59 10.75
C PRO A 6 -2.28 -23.67 10.71
N VAL A 7 -1.02 -23.25 10.75
CA VAL A 7 0.21 -24.04 10.55
C VAL A 7 1.28 -23.58 11.54
N ASP A 8 2.35 -24.36 11.67
CA ASP A 8 3.37 -24.15 12.73
C ASP A 8 4.34 -22.99 12.42
N ASP A 9 4.59 -22.69 11.15
CA ASP A 9 5.47 -21.60 10.69
C ASP A 9 5.06 -21.04 9.32
N ALA A 10 5.71 -19.97 8.85
CA ALA A 10 5.55 -19.40 7.51
C ALA A 10 6.63 -19.90 6.52
N SER A 11 7.06 -21.15 6.64
CA SER A 11 7.82 -21.81 5.58
C SER A 11 7.05 -21.75 4.25
N THR A 12 7.78 -21.77 3.13
CA THR A 12 7.19 -21.60 1.80
C THR A 12 6.08 -22.61 1.53
N GLU A 13 6.26 -23.87 1.91
CA GLU A 13 5.27 -24.94 1.75
C GLU A 13 4.01 -24.69 2.60
N ASN A 14 4.17 -24.13 3.80
CA ASN A 14 3.05 -23.79 4.67
C ASN A 14 2.26 -22.56 4.16
N LEU A 15 2.89 -21.69 3.36
CA LEU A 15 2.22 -20.55 2.72
C LEU A 15 1.31 -20.96 1.55
N ASP A 16 1.32 -22.22 1.09
CA ASP A 16 0.35 -22.72 0.10
C ASP A 16 -1.12 -22.53 0.55
N PHE A 17 -1.37 -22.45 1.87
CA PHE A 17 -2.70 -22.16 2.41
C PHE A 17 -3.05 -20.67 2.41
N LEU A 18 -2.07 -19.79 2.24
CA LEU A 18 -2.27 -18.34 2.21
C LEU A 18 -2.72 -17.91 0.81
N THR A 19 -4.04 -17.98 0.59
CA THR A 19 -4.67 -17.54 -0.66
C THR A 19 -5.85 -16.61 -0.38
N VAL A 20 -6.17 -15.77 -1.35
CA VAL A 20 -7.36 -14.91 -1.30
C VAL A 20 -8.62 -15.77 -1.09
N ASP A 21 -8.77 -16.87 -1.83
CA ASP A 21 -9.93 -17.76 -1.73
C ASP A 21 -10.13 -18.35 -0.34
N GLN A 22 -9.05 -18.77 0.34
CA GLN A 22 -9.14 -19.27 1.71
C GLN A 22 -9.55 -18.16 2.68
N ALA A 23 -8.99 -16.95 2.55
CA ALA A 23 -9.40 -15.82 3.38
C ALA A 23 -10.89 -15.47 3.21
N LEU A 24 -11.42 -15.54 1.98
CA LEU A 24 -12.85 -15.33 1.72
C LEU A 24 -13.70 -16.47 2.31
N ALA A 25 -13.25 -17.72 2.23
CA ALA A 25 -13.95 -18.85 2.81
C ALA A 25 -13.99 -18.79 4.35
N ASP A 26 -12.89 -18.38 4.98
CA ASP A 26 -12.81 -18.16 6.43
C ASP A 26 -13.79 -17.06 6.87
N LEU A 27 -13.84 -15.94 6.13
CA LEU A 27 -14.79 -14.85 6.41
C LEU A 27 -16.24 -15.34 6.28
N ALA A 28 -16.57 -16.16 5.29
CA ALA A 28 -17.90 -16.73 5.11
C ALA A 28 -18.30 -17.64 6.29
N ALA A 29 -17.38 -18.52 6.71
CA ALA A 29 -17.60 -19.41 7.86
C ALA A 29 -17.76 -18.61 9.16
N TRP A 30 -16.97 -17.56 9.35
CA TRP A 30 -17.04 -16.69 10.52
C TRP A 30 -18.36 -15.92 10.58
N ILE A 31 -18.81 -15.32 9.47
CA ILE A 31 -20.12 -14.64 9.39
C ILE A 31 -21.26 -15.62 9.72
N HIS A 32 -21.18 -16.85 9.21
CA HIS A 32 -22.17 -17.88 9.53
C HIS A 32 -22.20 -18.18 11.03
N HIS A 33 -21.03 -18.37 11.64
CA HIS A 33 -20.89 -18.59 13.09
C HIS A 33 -21.44 -17.42 13.90
N LEU A 34 -21.11 -16.17 13.54
CA LEU A 34 -21.62 -14.97 14.20
C LEU A 34 -23.14 -14.92 14.18
N ARG A 35 -23.76 -15.14 13.02
CA ARG A 35 -25.23 -15.09 12.88
C ARG A 35 -25.93 -16.14 13.74
N HIS A 36 -25.43 -17.37 13.78
CA HIS A 36 -26.13 -18.49 14.39
C HIS A 36 -25.81 -18.69 15.87
N GLU A 37 -24.53 -18.57 16.24
CA GLU A 37 -24.05 -18.95 17.57
C GLU A 37 -23.82 -17.74 18.50
N VAL A 38 -23.42 -16.59 17.95
CA VAL A 38 -23.10 -15.40 18.76
C VAL A 38 -24.28 -14.45 18.87
N VAL A 39 -24.85 -14.04 17.74
CA VAL A 39 -25.99 -13.11 17.67
C VAL A 39 -27.32 -13.86 17.85
N GLY A 40 -27.39 -15.14 17.46
CA GLY A 40 -28.61 -15.93 17.51
C GLY A 40 -29.70 -15.44 16.56
N ASN A 41 -29.33 -14.70 15.51
CA ASN A 41 -30.23 -14.22 14.47
C ASN A 41 -29.64 -14.54 13.08
N PRO A 42 -30.15 -15.59 12.41
CA PRO A 42 -29.73 -15.95 11.05
C PRO A 42 -29.95 -14.85 9.99
N GLN A 43 -30.79 -13.85 10.28
CA GLN A 43 -31.09 -12.70 9.42
C GLN A 43 -30.38 -11.42 9.87
N ALA A 44 -29.41 -11.50 10.79
CA ALA A 44 -28.65 -10.33 11.21
C ALA A 44 -27.91 -9.72 10.01
N LYS A 45 -28.08 -8.42 9.83
CA LYS A 45 -27.42 -7.65 8.78
C LYS A 45 -25.92 -7.60 9.02
N VAL A 46 -25.14 -7.75 7.95
CA VAL A 46 -23.67 -7.71 7.99
C VAL A 46 -23.19 -6.63 7.05
N ILE A 47 -22.49 -5.65 7.59
CA ILE A 47 -21.80 -4.63 6.81
C ILE A 47 -20.30 -4.91 6.90
N LEU A 48 -19.66 -5.06 5.74
CA LEU A 48 -18.21 -5.22 5.68
C LEU A 48 -17.54 -3.86 5.56
N MET A 49 -16.35 -3.75 6.13
CA MET A 49 -15.52 -2.57 6.03
C MET A 49 -14.07 -3.03 5.85
N GLY A 50 -13.32 -2.36 4.99
CA GLY A 50 -11.89 -2.64 4.84
C GLY A 50 -11.16 -1.53 4.10
N TRP A 51 -9.83 -1.54 4.23
CA TRP A 51 -8.96 -0.64 3.49
C TRP A 51 -7.71 -1.30 2.94
N GLY A 52 -7.11 -0.72 1.90
CA GLY A 52 -6.03 -1.34 1.14
C GLY A 52 -6.41 -2.76 0.71
N TYR A 53 -5.53 -3.72 0.99
CA TYR A 53 -5.82 -5.14 0.75
C TYR A 53 -7.06 -5.66 1.50
N GLY A 54 -7.35 -5.15 2.70
CA GLY A 54 -8.57 -5.49 3.44
C GLY A 54 -9.83 -4.97 2.74
N GLY A 55 -9.72 -3.81 2.07
CA GLY A 55 -10.78 -3.24 1.23
C GLY A 55 -11.00 -4.07 -0.04
N SER A 56 -9.92 -4.57 -0.63
CA SER A 56 -9.96 -5.52 -1.74
C SER A 56 -10.65 -6.82 -1.32
N LEU A 57 -10.27 -7.40 -0.17
CA LEU A 57 -10.94 -8.57 0.40
C LEU A 57 -12.43 -8.33 0.64
N ALA A 58 -12.82 -7.18 1.20
CA ALA A 58 -14.22 -6.84 1.44
C ALA A 58 -15.02 -6.74 0.13
N THR A 59 -14.43 -6.13 -0.90
CA THR A 59 -15.02 -6.05 -2.25
C THR A 59 -15.20 -7.45 -2.85
N TRP A 60 -14.11 -8.22 -2.90
CA TRP A 60 -14.09 -9.55 -3.50
C TRP A 60 -15.01 -10.52 -2.76
N PHE A 61 -15.08 -10.43 -1.43
CA PHE A 61 -16.02 -11.19 -0.63
C PHE A 61 -17.45 -10.90 -1.05
N HIS A 62 -17.82 -9.62 -1.14
CA HIS A 62 -19.20 -9.24 -1.46
C HIS A 62 -19.57 -9.54 -2.92
N THR A 63 -18.62 -9.50 -3.85
CA THR A 63 -18.82 -10.00 -5.21
C THR A 63 -19.11 -11.51 -5.24
N GLN A 64 -18.38 -12.32 -4.46
CA GLN A 64 -18.52 -13.79 -4.48
C GLN A 64 -19.64 -14.32 -3.56
N PHE A 65 -19.90 -13.63 -2.46
CA PHE A 65 -20.85 -14.01 -1.41
C PHE A 65 -21.84 -12.88 -1.08
N PRO A 66 -22.58 -12.32 -2.06
CA PRO A 66 -23.50 -11.20 -1.82
C PRO A 66 -24.69 -11.56 -0.91
N HIS A 67 -24.88 -12.86 -0.61
CA HIS A 67 -25.89 -13.35 0.34
C HIS A 67 -25.40 -13.35 1.80
N LEU A 68 -24.11 -13.12 2.04
CA LEU A 68 -23.51 -13.08 3.38
C LEU A 68 -23.13 -11.66 3.83
N SER A 69 -23.17 -10.68 2.94
CA SER A 69 -22.89 -9.28 3.20
C SER A 69 -24.04 -8.42 2.65
N ASP A 70 -24.57 -7.52 3.46
CA ASP A 70 -25.70 -6.66 3.12
C ASP A 70 -25.25 -5.30 2.56
N GLY A 71 -23.99 -4.91 2.82
CA GLY A 71 -23.35 -3.75 2.25
C GLY A 71 -21.86 -3.68 2.61
N VAL A 72 -21.10 -2.87 1.88
CA VAL A 72 -19.64 -2.76 2.07
C VAL A 72 -19.16 -1.32 1.98
N TRP A 73 -18.27 -0.94 2.87
CA TRP A 73 -17.45 0.26 2.72
C TRP A 73 -15.99 -0.11 2.44
N VAL A 74 -15.45 0.43 1.35
CA VAL A 74 -14.11 0.13 0.86
C VAL A 74 -13.32 1.44 0.80
N SER A 75 -12.45 1.67 1.77
CA SER A 75 -11.56 2.84 1.78
C SER A 75 -10.20 2.50 1.19
N SER A 76 -9.73 3.24 0.20
CA SER A 76 -8.40 3.08 -0.38
C SER A 76 -8.09 1.65 -0.85
N GLY A 77 -9.11 0.95 -1.38
CA GLY A 77 -9.00 -0.44 -1.85
C GLY A 77 -8.26 -0.56 -3.18
N ASN A 78 -7.41 -1.59 -3.33
CA ASN A 78 -6.63 -1.90 -4.53
C ASN A 78 -7.16 -3.16 -5.24
N ASN A 79 -8.23 -3.00 -6.01
CA ASN A 79 -9.02 -4.12 -6.54
C ASN A 79 -8.48 -4.74 -7.82
N ASN A 80 -7.69 -3.99 -8.59
CA ASN A 80 -7.10 -4.44 -9.85
C ASN A 80 -5.64 -4.81 -9.64
N ALA A 81 -5.36 -6.09 -9.47
CA ALA A 81 -4.01 -6.63 -9.40
C ALA A 81 -3.20 -6.21 -10.63
N ASP A 82 -1.93 -5.87 -10.42
CA ASP A 82 -1.02 -5.48 -11.49
C ASP A 82 0.39 -5.94 -11.14
N LEU A 83 1.15 -6.50 -12.08
CA LEU A 83 2.50 -6.95 -11.77
C LEU A 83 3.44 -5.76 -11.58
N ASP A 84 3.32 -4.75 -12.45
CA ASP A 84 4.25 -3.65 -12.59
C ASP A 84 3.47 -2.33 -12.52
N LEU A 85 3.73 -1.52 -11.50
CA LEU A 85 2.92 -0.32 -11.20
C LEU A 85 3.79 0.95 -11.16
N PRO A 86 4.32 1.40 -12.30
CA PRO A 86 5.14 2.62 -12.35
C PRO A 86 4.33 3.88 -12.05
N GLU A 87 3.02 3.88 -12.32
CA GLU A 87 2.13 5.01 -12.02
C GLU A 87 2.09 5.31 -10.52
N TYR A 88 2.39 4.34 -9.66
CA TYR A 88 2.51 4.55 -8.22
C TYR A 88 3.55 5.64 -7.90
N MET A 89 4.73 5.53 -8.50
CA MET A 89 5.81 6.49 -8.32
C MET A 89 5.51 7.81 -9.05
N GLU A 90 4.78 7.78 -10.17
CA GLU A 90 4.28 9.01 -10.80
C GLU A 90 3.34 9.78 -9.88
N SER A 91 2.43 9.09 -9.20
CA SER A 91 1.49 9.71 -8.25
C SER A 91 2.23 10.39 -7.10
N LEU A 92 3.23 9.73 -6.49
CA LEU A 92 4.08 10.35 -5.48
C LEU A 92 4.84 11.55 -6.04
N GLY A 93 5.42 11.42 -7.23
CA GLY A 93 6.10 12.52 -7.93
C GLY A 93 5.21 13.72 -8.19
N ASN A 94 3.96 13.50 -8.59
CA ASN A 94 2.96 14.55 -8.80
C ASN A 94 2.62 15.27 -7.50
N THR A 95 2.40 14.53 -6.40
CA THR A 95 2.14 15.11 -5.07
C THR A 95 3.31 15.97 -4.60
N ILE A 96 4.56 15.51 -4.79
CA ILE A 96 5.76 16.32 -4.51
C ILE A 96 5.78 17.60 -5.36
N GLY A 97 5.50 17.49 -6.65
CA GLY A 97 5.51 18.63 -7.56
C GLY A 97 4.44 19.68 -7.25
N GLU A 98 3.25 19.23 -6.87
CA GLU A 98 2.09 20.08 -6.60
C GLU A 98 2.16 20.75 -5.22
N PHE A 99 2.47 19.99 -4.16
CA PHE A 99 2.43 20.48 -2.78
C PHE A 99 3.80 20.86 -2.23
N GLY A 100 4.86 20.21 -2.70
CA GLY A 100 6.25 20.52 -2.36
C GLY A 100 6.93 21.53 -3.29
N GLY A 101 6.36 21.73 -4.48
CA GLY A 101 6.86 22.65 -5.49
C GLY A 101 8.02 22.10 -6.34
N ARG A 102 8.26 22.76 -7.47
CA ARG A 102 9.22 22.33 -8.50
C ARG A 102 10.65 22.19 -8.00
N ASP A 103 11.08 23.02 -7.05
CA ASP A 103 12.44 22.97 -6.52
C ASP A 103 12.65 21.72 -5.64
N CYS A 104 11.60 21.23 -4.96
CA CYS A 104 11.68 20.04 -4.11
C CYS A 104 11.78 18.81 -5.00
N TYR A 105 10.85 18.71 -5.97
CA TYR A 105 10.88 17.69 -7.01
C TYR A 105 12.25 17.62 -7.69
N SER A 106 12.78 18.77 -8.12
CA SER A 106 14.08 18.85 -8.80
C SER A 106 15.25 18.44 -7.89
N THR A 107 15.16 18.73 -6.60
CA THR A 107 16.16 18.33 -5.60
C THR A 107 16.16 16.81 -5.40
N ILE A 108 14.98 16.19 -5.24
CA ILE A 108 14.85 14.74 -5.12
C ILE A 108 15.35 14.06 -6.41
N PHE A 109 14.84 14.49 -7.58
CA PHE A 109 15.26 13.99 -8.90
C PHE A 109 16.78 14.03 -9.08
N SER A 110 17.38 15.20 -8.80
CA SER A 110 18.83 15.37 -8.95
C SER A 110 19.62 14.52 -7.95
N SER A 111 19.10 14.31 -6.74
CA SER A 111 19.76 13.49 -5.72
C SER A 111 19.80 12.02 -6.11
N PHE A 112 18.67 11.44 -6.54
CA PHE A 112 18.63 10.07 -7.04
C PHE A 112 19.52 9.90 -8.28
N LEU A 113 19.49 10.85 -9.22
CA LEU A 113 20.36 10.82 -10.39
C LEU A 113 21.85 10.87 -10.01
N VAL A 114 22.25 11.72 -9.07
CA VAL A 114 23.64 11.79 -8.61
C VAL A 114 24.03 10.51 -7.87
N ALA A 115 23.16 9.95 -7.03
CA ALA A 115 23.42 8.68 -6.35
C ALA A 115 23.66 7.53 -7.33
N GLN A 116 22.81 7.39 -8.36
CA GLN A 116 23.00 6.39 -9.41
C GLN A 116 24.32 6.59 -10.17
N ASN A 117 24.66 7.83 -10.53
CA ASN A 117 25.95 8.13 -11.18
C ASN A 117 27.15 7.77 -10.28
N LEU A 118 27.07 7.99 -8.96
CA LEU A 118 28.14 7.61 -8.03
C LEU A 118 28.27 6.08 -7.94
N ILE A 119 27.16 5.34 -7.96
CA ILE A 119 27.16 3.88 -8.02
C ILE A 119 27.83 3.39 -9.31
N GLU A 120 27.42 3.93 -10.47
CA GLU A 120 27.98 3.55 -11.78
C GLU A 120 29.47 3.87 -11.92
N LEU A 121 29.95 4.91 -11.24
CA LEU A 121 31.36 5.33 -11.25
C LEU A 121 32.22 4.61 -10.21
N ASP A 122 31.65 3.64 -9.48
CA ASP A 122 32.31 2.93 -8.38
C ASP A 122 32.83 3.91 -7.32
N ARG A 123 31.93 4.78 -6.86
CA ARG A 123 32.14 5.81 -5.82
C ARG A 123 31.14 5.69 -4.67
N SER A 124 30.67 4.48 -4.38
CA SER A 124 29.67 4.21 -3.35
C SER A 124 30.19 4.45 -1.92
N GLU A 125 31.50 4.55 -1.72
CA GLU A 125 32.09 4.96 -0.44
C GLU A 125 31.61 6.36 -0.03
N LEU A 126 31.39 7.25 -1.01
CA LEU A 126 30.84 8.58 -0.75
C LEU A 126 29.38 8.49 -0.27
N LEU A 127 28.58 7.59 -0.84
CA LEU A 127 27.20 7.38 -0.41
C LEU A 127 27.14 6.73 0.98
N THR A 128 28.00 5.75 1.22
CA THR A 128 28.15 5.09 2.52
C THR A 128 28.46 6.10 3.63
N GLU A 129 29.44 6.99 3.39
CA GLU A 129 29.77 8.05 4.34
C GLU A 129 28.65 9.09 4.47
N MET A 130 28.09 9.55 3.34
CA MET A 130 27.07 10.61 3.31
C MET A 130 25.80 10.22 4.06
N PHE A 131 25.30 8.99 3.85
CA PHE A 131 24.07 8.49 4.46
C PHE A 131 24.32 7.71 5.77
N HIS A 132 25.57 7.70 6.25
CA HIS A 132 25.95 7.02 7.49
C HIS A 132 25.50 5.55 7.54
N LEU A 133 25.76 4.81 6.47
CA LEU A 133 25.30 3.43 6.35
C LEU A 133 26.06 2.50 7.31
N CYS A 134 25.39 1.46 7.80
CA CYS A 134 26.00 0.48 8.71
C CYS A 134 27.03 -0.41 8.04
N ASN A 135 26.89 -0.65 6.74
CA ASN A 135 27.78 -1.46 5.92
C ASN A 135 28.10 -0.70 4.63
N ASP A 136 29.27 -0.98 4.06
CA ASP A 136 29.67 -0.41 2.77
C ASP A 136 28.72 -0.88 1.66
N LEU A 137 28.25 0.06 0.84
CA LEU A 137 27.37 -0.23 -0.30
C LEU A 137 28.13 -0.97 -1.40
N ASN A 138 27.71 -2.20 -1.72
CA ASN A 138 28.36 -3.08 -2.67
C ASN A 138 27.89 -2.82 -4.12
N THR A 139 28.69 -2.05 -4.87
CA THR A 139 28.44 -1.69 -6.29
C THR A 139 28.47 -2.86 -7.26
N ASP A 140 29.13 -3.97 -6.91
CA ASP A 140 29.16 -5.18 -7.73
C ASP A 140 27.84 -6.00 -7.63
N ASN A 141 26.98 -5.68 -6.67
CA ASN A 141 25.71 -6.36 -6.44
C ASN A 141 24.52 -5.42 -6.72
N ARG A 142 23.82 -5.63 -7.85
CA ARG A 142 22.64 -4.81 -8.22
C ARG A 142 21.58 -4.80 -7.11
N TRP A 143 21.42 -5.90 -6.38
CA TRP A 143 20.40 -5.97 -5.34
C TRP A 143 20.70 -4.99 -4.21
N ASP A 144 21.97 -4.81 -3.87
CA ASP A 144 22.39 -3.92 -2.81
C ASP A 144 22.23 -2.45 -3.22
N THR A 145 22.58 -2.12 -4.46
CA THR A 145 22.40 -0.77 -5.00
C THR A 145 20.93 -0.40 -5.20
N THR A 146 20.10 -1.33 -5.68
CA THR A 146 18.65 -1.11 -5.82
C THR A 146 17.96 -1.04 -4.45
N ALA A 147 18.33 -1.89 -3.48
CA ALA A 147 17.80 -1.83 -2.12
C ALA A 147 18.14 -0.49 -1.45
N PHE A 148 19.33 0.04 -1.66
CA PHE A 148 19.71 1.36 -1.18
C PHE A 148 18.81 2.46 -1.73
N LEU A 149 18.58 2.49 -3.05
CA LEU A 149 17.70 3.48 -3.68
C LEU A 149 16.24 3.32 -3.25
N LEU A 150 15.78 2.06 -3.11
CA LEU A 150 14.45 1.76 -2.60
C LEU A 150 14.28 2.24 -1.16
N GLY A 151 15.26 2.02 -0.29
CA GLY A 151 15.26 2.52 1.09
C GLY A 151 15.10 4.04 1.14
N LEU A 152 15.92 4.78 0.39
CA LEU A 152 15.78 6.24 0.29
C LEU A 152 14.40 6.69 -0.22
N GLN A 153 13.84 5.97 -1.18
CA GLN A 153 12.51 6.26 -1.70
C GLN A 153 11.43 6.00 -0.64
N ARG A 154 11.56 4.93 0.13
CA ARG A 154 10.61 4.56 1.20
C ARG A 154 10.61 5.57 2.33
N ASP A 155 11.75 6.09 2.75
CA ASP A 155 11.80 7.14 3.78
C ASP A 155 11.05 8.41 3.32
N ILE A 156 11.16 8.77 2.04
CA ILE A 156 10.42 9.90 1.47
C ILE A 156 8.92 9.61 1.46
N GLU A 157 8.53 8.41 1.03
CA GLU A 157 7.12 8.00 0.99
C GLU A 157 6.49 7.96 2.39
N ASP A 158 7.17 7.38 3.36
CA ASP A 158 6.68 7.27 4.74
C ASP A 158 6.45 8.66 5.35
N GLU A 159 7.37 9.60 5.13
CA GLU A 159 7.20 10.98 5.56
C GLU A 159 6.03 11.66 4.84
N MET A 160 5.88 11.48 3.52
CA MET A 160 4.73 12.00 2.76
C MET A 160 3.39 11.47 3.31
N MET A 161 3.35 10.24 3.81
CA MET A 161 2.13 9.58 4.28
C MET A 161 1.77 9.86 5.73
N HIS A 162 2.71 10.35 6.55
CA HIS A 162 2.57 10.41 8.01
C HIS A 162 1.31 11.14 8.50
N LEU A 163 0.96 12.29 7.91
CA LEU A 163 -0.22 13.08 8.28
C LEU A 163 -1.48 12.72 7.46
N ARG A 164 -1.36 11.82 6.49
CA ARG A 164 -2.43 11.41 5.55
C ARG A 164 -3.10 12.56 4.78
N ASN A 165 -2.39 13.66 4.58
CA ASN A 165 -2.86 14.83 3.82
C ASN A 165 -1.67 15.55 3.17
N THR A 166 -1.92 16.67 2.49
CA THR A 166 -0.88 17.39 1.73
C THR A 166 0.16 18.11 2.59
N MET A 167 -0.10 18.31 3.89
CA MET A 167 0.79 19.05 4.79
C MET A 167 2.09 18.31 5.06
N SER A 168 2.07 16.98 5.16
CA SER A 168 3.28 16.17 5.33
C SER A 168 4.25 16.37 4.16
N THR A 169 3.75 16.28 2.92
CA THR A 169 4.57 16.57 1.73
C THR A 169 5.10 18.01 1.74
N THR A 170 4.27 18.97 2.14
CA THR A 170 4.67 20.38 2.26
C THR A 170 5.82 20.55 3.26
N TYR A 171 5.70 19.97 4.45
CA TYR A 171 6.71 20.08 5.51
C TYR A 171 8.00 19.35 5.17
N MET A 172 7.91 18.14 4.63
CA MET A 172 9.05 17.39 4.11
C MET A 172 9.84 18.23 3.11
N CYS A 173 9.16 18.81 2.12
CA CYS A 173 9.82 19.61 1.09
C CYS A 173 10.44 20.90 1.63
N VAL A 174 9.83 21.58 2.60
CA VAL A 174 10.45 22.72 3.30
C VAL A 174 11.74 22.28 4.00
N ASN A 175 11.76 21.09 4.61
CA ASN A 175 12.93 20.57 5.30
C ASN A 175 14.04 20.10 4.35
N ILE A 176 13.68 19.56 3.17
CA ILE A 176 14.62 19.19 2.11
C ILE A 176 15.23 20.44 1.46
N GLN A 177 14.45 21.48 1.19
CA GLN A 177 14.88 22.68 0.44
C GLN A 177 15.70 23.68 1.27
N ASP A 178 16.68 23.21 2.06
CA ASP A 178 17.54 24.12 2.83
C ASP A 178 18.28 25.11 1.90
N PRO A 179 17.93 26.41 1.92
CA PRO A 179 18.40 27.39 0.94
C PRO A 179 19.89 27.73 1.11
N GLU A 180 20.51 27.31 2.21
CA GLU A 180 21.95 27.49 2.44
C GLU A 180 22.80 26.43 1.70
N ILE A 181 22.16 25.39 1.13
CA ILE A 181 22.83 24.26 0.50
C ILE A 181 22.61 24.28 -1.01
N GLY A 182 23.66 24.65 -1.75
CA GLY A 182 23.63 24.67 -3.22
C GLY A 182 23.79 23.31 -3.92
N ASN A 183 23.71 22.19 -3.19
CA ASN A 183 23.90 20.84 -3.73
C ASN A 183 22.75 19.92 -3.31
N SER A 184 21.99 19.44 -4.29
CA SER A 184 20.78 18.65 -4.09
C SER A 184 21.01 17.38 -3.25
N LEU A 185 22.09 16.64 -3.49
CA LEU A 185 22.37 15.42 -2.75
C LEU A 185 22.70 15.71 -1.27
N TYR A 186 23.37 16.82 -0.98
CA TYR A 186 23.61 17.24 0.40
C TYR A 186 22.32 17.71 1.09
N SER A 187 21.41 18.36 0.36
CA SER A 187 20.09 18.73 0.88
C SER A 187 19.29 17.50 1.29
N LEU A 188 19.18 16.50 0.40
CA LEU A 188 18.51 15.23 0.71
C LEU A 188 19.20 14.52 1.88
N ARG A 189 20.54 14.43 1.86
CA ARG A 189 21.31 13.82 2.95
C ARG A 189 21.07 14.49 4.29
N ASN A 190 20.95 15.82 4.34
CA ASN A 190 20.76 16.53 5.59
C ASN A 190 19.36 16.34 6.15
N TRP A 191 18.34 16.25 5.30
CA TRP A 191 17.00 15.85 5.71
C TRP A 191 17.03 14.41 6.25
N PHE A 192 17.58 13.46 5.48
CA PHE A 192 17.72 12.05 5.87
C PHE A 192 18.43 11.88 7.22
N ALA A 193 19.54 12.59 7.45
CA ALA A 193 20.26 12.53 8.71
C ALA A 193 19.47 13.05 9.92
N ARG A 194 18.45 13.90 9.71
CA ARG A 194 17.53 14.35 10.77
C ARG A 194 16.47 13.30 11.07
N GLU A 195 15.95 12.64 10.05
CA GLU A 195 14.98 11.54 10.21
C GLU A 195 15.62 10.39 11.00
N HIS A 196 16.87 10.04 10.67
CA HIS A 196 17.63 8.97 11.34
C HIS A 196 18.53 9.46 12.50
N GLN A 197 18.26 10.63 13.09
CA GLN A 197 19.16 11.25 14.09
C GLN A 197 19.36 10.42 15.39
N TYR A 198 18.47 9.46 15.64
CA TYR A 198 18.53 8.57 16.82
C TYR A 198 19.20 7.23 16.52
N GLU A 199 19.54 6.96 15.27
CA GLU A 199 20.20 5.74 14.83
C GLU A 199 21.72 5.89 14.85
N GLN A 200 22.43 4.82 15.17
CA GLN A 200 23.90 4.84 15.11
C GLN A 200 24.43 4.77 13.68
N CYS A 201 23.66 4.17 12.77
CA CYS A 201 23.90 4.05 11.34
C CYS A 201 22.59 3.54 10.72
N VAL A 202 22.43 3.69 9.41
CA VAL A 202 21.21 3.26 8.69
C VAL A 202 21.49 2.02 7.84
N ASN A 203 20.61 1.01 7.92
CA ASN A 203 20.73 -0.21 7.12
C ASN A 203 19.85 -0.12 5.87
N LEU A 204 20.45 0.19 4.71
CA LEU A 204 19.74 0.22 3.43
C LEU A 204 20.23 -0.88 2.45
N GLY A 205 20.99 -1.85 2.93
CA GLY A 205 21.52 -2.95 2.12
C GLY A 205 20.49 -4.05 1.86
N PHE A 206 20.72 -4.86 0.83
CA PHE A 206 19.76 -5.89 0.39
C PHE A 206 19.50 -6.97 1.45
N GLU A 207 20.53 -7.35 2.21
CA GLU A 207 20.38 -8.34 3.29
C GLU A 207 19.37 -7.85 4.33
N HIS A 208 19.44 -6.57 4.72
CA HIS A 208 18.51 -5.98 5.67
C HIS A 208 17.09 -5.88 5.08
N TYR A 209 16.97 -5.47 3.81
CA TYR A 209 15.69 -5.45 3.11
C TYR A 209 15.03 -6.84 3.04
N MET A 210 15.81 -7.90 2.82
CA MET A 210 15.31 -9.27 2.73
C MET A 210 15.02 -9.93 4.08
N ALA A 211 15.65 -9.50 5.17
CA ALA A 211 15.50 -10.11 6.50
C ALA A 211 14.03 -10.32 6.93
N PRO A 212 13.17 -9.28 6.96
CA PRO A 212 11.75 -9.46 7.34
C PRO A 212 10.96 -10.32 6.33
N LEU A 213 11.43 -10.40 5.10
CA LEU A 213 10.80 -11.16 4.01
C LEU A 213 11.17 -12.65 4.07
N LEU A 214 12.25 -13.01 4.76
CA LEU A 214 12.75 -14.37 4.93
C LEU A 214 12.36 -15.00 6.27
N GLU A 215 11.88 -14.22 7.23
CA GLU A 215 11.49 -14.72 8.56
C GLU A 215 10.30 -15.69 8.47
N THR A 216 10.35 -16.79 9.21
CA THR A 216 9.33 -17.86 9.17
C THR A 216 8.68 -18.13 10.52
N ASN A 217 9.25 -17.64 11.62
CA ASN A 217 8.74 -17.81 12.97
C ASN A 217 7.61 -16.81 13.28
N PHE A 218 6.42 -17.32 13.60
CA PHE A 218 5.24 -16.49 13.91
C PHE A 218 5.34 -15.68 15.20
N ASP A 219 6.30 -16.00 16.07
CA ASP A 219 6.58 -15.19 17.25
C ASP A 219 7.44 -13.96 16.95
N ASP A 220 8.01 -13.86 15.74
CA ASP A 220 8.81 -12.71 15.31
C ASP A 220 7.92 -11.50 14.94
N GLU A 221 8.39 -10.30 15.29
CA GLU A 221 7.65 -9.05 15.09
C GLU A 221 7.42 -8.76 13.59
N ASP A 222 8.39 -9.05 12.73
CA ASP A 222 8.28 -8.81 11.29
C ASP A 222 7.22 -9.70 10.66
N LEU A 223 7.15 -10.96 11.11
CA LEU A 223 6.16 -11.90 10.62
C LEU A 223 4.77 -11.61 11.19
N GLN A 224 4.66 -11.09 12.41
CA GLN A 224 3.40 -10.60 12.98
C GLN A 224 2.87 -9.38 12.23
N ALA A 225 3.76 -8.45 11.82
CA ALA A 225 3.44 -7.31 10.97
C ALA A 225 2.99 -7.74 9.56
N GLY A 226 3.35 -8.96 9.14
CA GLY A 226 2.84 -9.58 7.93
C GLY A 226 3.71 -9.40 6.70
N HIS A 227 4.99 -9.05 6.85
CA HIS A 227 5.89 -8.71 5.74
C HIS A 227 6.04 -9.87 4.75
N ARG A 228 6.44 -11.05 5.22
CA ARG A 228 6.57 -12.25 4.36
C ARG A 228 5.24 -12.71 3.77
N GLN A 229 4.15 -12.69 4.54
CA GLN A 229 2.82 -13.10 4.07
C GLN A 229 2.30 -12.17 2.97
N ARG A 230 2.51 -10.86 3.12
CA ARG A 230 2.16 -9.88 2.08
C ARG A 230 2.98 -10.14 0.83
N LEU A 231 4.30 -10.30 0.96
CA LEU A 231 5.17 -10.60 -0.16
C LEU A 231 4.70 -11.88 -0.88
N TYR A 232 4.35 -12.93 -0.15
CA TYR A 232 3.84 -14.17 -0.75
C TYR A 232 2.61 -13.94 -1.63
N LEU A 233 1.64 -13.16 -1.16
CA LEU A 233 0.46 -12.81 -1.96
C LEU A 233 0.82 -11.97 -3.19
N GLN A 234 1.78 -11.05 -3.07
CA GLN A 234 2.31 -10.28 -4.20
C GLN A 234 2.97 -11.21 -5.25
N CYS A 235 3.81 -12.14 -4.80
CA CYS A 235 4.54 -13.09 -5.63
C CYS A 235 3.70 -14.24 -6.20
N THR A 236 2.41 -14.36 -5.85
CA THR A 236 1.57 -15.50 -6.30
C THR A 236 0.24 -15.08 -6.92
N ALA A 237 -0.30 -13.92 -6.56
CA ALA A 237 -1.66 -13.54 -6.93
C ALA A 237 -1.85 -12.05 -7.27
N LEU A 238 -1.09 -11.15 -6.66
CA LEU A 238 -1.45 -9.72 -6.63
C LEU A 238 -0.48 -8.80 -7.39
N GLY A 239 0.83 -9.09 -7.36
CA GLY A 239 1.85 -8.14 -7.77
C GLY A 239 1.86 -6.90 -6.86
N PHE A 240 1.46 -5.76 -7.40
CA PHE A 240 1.55 -4.42 -6.85
C PHE A 240 2.98 -4.01 -6.53
N PHE A 241 3.91 -4.25 -7.46
CA PHE A 241 5.28 -3.78 -7.32
C PHE A 241 5.37 -2.33 -7.78
N PRO A 242 5.65 -1.37 -6.88
CA PRO A 242 5.81 0.02 -7.26
C PRO A 242 7.20 0.18 -7.88
N THR A 243 7.20 0.42 -9.19
CA THR A 243 8.42 0.50 -9.99
C THR A 243 8.73 1.93 -10.40
N THR A 244 9.96 2.08 -10.86
CA THR A 244 10.60 3.34 -11.21
C THR A 244 10.79 3.43 -12.73
N ASP A 245 10.09 2.58 -13.49
CA ASP A 245 10.17 2.45 -14.94
C ASP A 245 9.58 3.66 -15.69
N SER A 246 8.73 4.45 -15.03
CA SER A 246 8.27 5.74 -15.56
C SER A 246 9.34 6.83 -15.45
N MET A 247 9.39 7.69 -16.48
CA MET A 247 10.19 8.91 -16.49
C MET A 247 9.51 10.12 -15.81
N TYR A 248 8.28 9.97 -15.33
CA TYR A 248 7.49 11.06 -14.74
C TYR A 248 7.58 11.13 -13.21
N GLN A 249 8.61 10.53 -12.62
CA GLN A 249 8.84 10.44 -11.18
C GLN A 249 10.32 10.76 -10.81
N PRO A 250 10.61 11.18 -9.55
CA PRO A 250 11.92 11.71 -9.16
C PRO A 250 12.91 10.70 -8.53
N PHE A 251 12.63 9.40 -8.50
CA PHE A 251 13.31 8.37 -7.73
C PHE A 251 14.29 7.48 -8.51
N GLY A 252 14.76 7.93 -9.69
CA GLY A 252 15.72 7.19 -10.50
C GLY A 252 15.08 6.12 -11.39
N THR A 253 15.84 5.09 -11.78
CA THR A 253 15.45 4.09 -12.80
C THR A 253 15.82 2.64 -12.45
N GLN A 254 16.28 2.37 -11.22
CA GLN A 254 16.83 1.04 -10.84
C GLN A 254 15.84 0.15 -10.08
N ILE A 255 14.70 0.68 -9.63
CA ILE A 255 13.67 -0.09 -8.90
C ILE A 255 12.67 -0.62 -9.94
N ASP A 256 13.05 -1.66 -10.66
CA ASP A 256 12.26 -2.27 -11.74
C ASP A 256 11.51 -3.54 -11.29
N SER A 257 10.62 -4.04 -12.14
CA SER A 257 9.88 -5.28 -11.87
C SER A 257 10.80 -6.49 -11.75
N ASP A 258 11.91 -6.54 -12.50
CA ASP A 258 12.92 -7.61 -12.40
C ASP A 258 13.48 -7.73 -10.97
N PHE A 259 13.80 -6.60 -10.31
CA PHE A 259 14.24 -6.60 -8.92
C PHE A 259 13.22 -7.26 -7.99
N TYR A 260 11.93 -6.93 -8.11
CA TYR A 260 10.89 -7.53 -7.26
C TYR A 260 10.65 -9.02 -7.58
N VAL A 261 10.77 -9.45 -8.84
CA VAL A 261 10.72 -10.86 -9.21
C VAL A 261 11.90 -11.61 -8.59
N GLU A 262 13.10 -11.02 -8.58
CA GLU A 262 14.27 -11.59 -7.92
C GLU A 262 14.08 -11.67 -6.39
N VAL A 263 13.47 -10.66 -5.76
CA VAL A 263 13.06 -10.70 -4.34
C VAL A 263 12.12 -11.86 -4.05
N CYS A 264 11.10 -12.06 -4.89
CA CYS A 264 10.20 -13.22 -4.79
C CYS A 264 10.96 -14.56 -4.92
N GLN A 265 11.94 -14.64 -5.82
CA GLN A 265 12.78 -15.83 -5.99
C GLN A 265 13.68 -16.07 -4.79
N GLN A 266 14.29 -15.04 -4.21
CA GLN A 266 15.09 -15.17 -2.99
C GLN A 266 14.23 -15.63 -1.81
N ALA A 267 12.99 -15.12 -1.70
CA ALA A 267 12.10 -15.44 -0.58
C ALA A 267 11.47 -16.84 -0.64
N PHE A 268 11.13 -17.32 -1.84
CA PHE A 268 10.30 -18.52 -2.03
C PHE A 268 10.85 -19.53 -3.05
N GLY A 269 11.85 -19.18 -3.84
CA GLY A 269 12.56 -20.07 -4.77
C GLY A 269 11.83 -20.44 -6.07
N PHE A 270 10.50 -20.38 -6.10
CA PHE A 270 9.69 -20.79 -7.26
C PHE A 270 9.10 -19.66 -8.12
N PRO A 271 8.78 -18.45 -7.61
CA PRO A 271 8.10 -17.45 -8.43
C PRO A 271 8.93 -16.99 -9.62
N THR A 272 8.32 -16.94 -10.79
CA THR A 272 8.82 -16.27 -12.00
C THR A 272 7.87 -15.15 -12.39
N GLU A 273 8.35 -14.18 -13.17
CA GLU A 273 7.51 -13.12 -13.75
C GLU A 273 6.25 -13.72 -14.41
N GLU A 274 6.41 -14.74 -15.26
CA GLU A 274 5.30 -15.44 -15.92
C GLU A 274 4.29 -16.00 -14.90
N SER A 275 4.76 -16.66 -13.84
CA SER A 275 3.87 -17.24 -12.83
C SER A 275 3.11 -16.15 -12.05
N ILE A 276 3.75 -15.02 -11.76
CA ILE A 276 3.14 -13.87 -11.08
C ILE A 276 2.09 -13.24 -12.01
N SER A 277 2.42 -12.99 -13.29
CA SER A 277 1.46 -12.46 -14.26
C SER A 277 0.24 -13.37 -14.43
N GLN A 278 0.43 -14.68 -14.41
CA GLN A 278 -0.69 -15.64 -14.43
C GLN A 278 -1.54 -15.53 -13.17
N GLY A 279 -0.93 -15.35 -12.00
CA GLY A 279 -1.61 -15.08 -10.73
C GLY A 279 -2.46 -13.80 -10.79
N VAL A 280 -1.86 -12.69 -11.20
CA VAL A 280 -2.52 -11.39 -11.41
C VAL A 280 -3.72 -11.52 -12.35
N PHE A 281 -3.54 -12.17 -13.49
CA PHE A 281 -4.62 -12.42 -14.45
C PHE A 281 -5.77 -13.21 -13.81
N ARG A 282 -5.47 -14.28 -13.06
CA ARG A 282 -6.49 -15.10 -12.38
C ARG A 282 -7.26 -14.30 -11.34
N THR A 283 -6.57 -13.50 -10.53
CA THR A 283 -7.19 -12.63 -9.53
C THR A 283 -8.17 -11.66 -10.19
N ASN A 284 -7.73 -10.93 -11.21
CA ASN A 284 -8.60 -9.97 -11.90
C ASN A 284 -9.77 -10.65 -12.64
N ALA A 285 -9.53 -11.78 -13.30
CA ALA A 285 -10.58 -12.53 -13.98
C ALA A 285 -11.63 -13.09 -13.01
N ARG A 286 -11.23 -13.44 -11.79
CA ARG A 286 -12.11 -13.98 -10.75
C ARG A 286 -12.94 -12.90 -10.07
N PHE A 287 -12.33 -11.75 -9.79
CA PHE A 287 -12.95 -10.72 -8.95
C PHE A 287 -13.40 -9.46 -9.70
N GLY A 288 -13.12 -9.35 -11.00
CA GLY A 288 -13.61 -8.26 -11.86
C GLY A 288 -12.71 -7.02 -11.93
N GLY A 289 -11.55 -7.02 -11.27
CA GLY A 289 -10.61 -5.89 -11.29
C GLY A 289 -11.28 -4.59 -10.87
N ARG A 290 -11.23 -3.56 -11.73
CA ARG A 290 -11.89 -2.25 -11.50
C ARG A 290 -13.37 -2.21 -11.90
N GLN A 291 -13.93 -3.30 -12.42
CA GLN A 291 -15.33 -3.38 -12.83
C GLN A 291 -16.01 -4.66 -12.28
N PRO A 292 -15.97 -4.88 -10.95
CA PRO A 292 -16.75 -5.96 -10.34
C PRO A 292 -18.25 -5.71 -10.55
N ASP A 293 -19.01 -6.76 -10.83
CA ASP A 293 -20.48 -6.71 -10.80
C ASP A 293 -20.94 -6.75 -9.33
N ILE A 294 -21.27 -5.59 -8.78
CA ILE A 294 -21.46 -5.40 -7.33
C ILE A 294 -22.48 -4.29 -7.05
N ALA A 295 -23.18 -4.39 -5.92
CA ALA A 295 -24.16 -3.42 -5.44
C ALA A 295 -24.07 -3.28 -3.92
N ASN A 296 -24.64 -2.22 -3.35
CA ASN A 296 -24.55 -1.86 -1.93
C ASN A 296 -23.10 -1.67 -1.46
N VAL A 297 -22.33 -0.88 -2.19
CA VAL A 297 -20.93 -0.59 -1.85
C VAL A 297 -20.65 0.89 -1.93
N HIS A 298 -19.81 1.40 -1.05
CA HIS A 298 -19.23 2.73 -1.18
C HIS A 298 -17.71 2.60 -1.27
N PHE A 299 -17.16 3.01 -2.42
CA PHE A 299 -15.73 3.11 -2.62
C PHE A 299 -15.27 4.53 -2.27
N THR A 300 -14.23 4.66 -1.46
CA THR A 300 -13.63 5.94 -1.10
C THR A 300 -12.13 5.89 -1.34
N HIS A 301 -11.56 6.95 -1.91
CA HIS A 301 -10.10 7.09 -2.10
C HIS A 301 -9.69 8.53 -1.82
N GLY A 302 -8.49 8.72 -1.30
CA GLY A 302 -7.84 10.02 -1.37
C GLY A 302 -7.46 10.37 -2.81
N ASP A 303 -7.48 11.64 -3.19
CA ASP A 303 -7.10 12.09 -4.54
C ASP A 303 -5.58 12.05 -4.81
N ILE A 304 -4.78 12.04 -3.74
CA ILE A 304 -3.32 11.92 -3.78
C ILE A 304 -2.83 10.56 -3.26
N ASP A 305 -3.76 9.63 -2.97
CA ASP A 305 -3.46 8.26 -2.58
C ASP A 305 -3.11 7.41 -3.82
N PRO A 306 -1.87 6.91 -3.95
CA PRO A 306 -1.49 6.09 -5.08
C PRO A 306 -2.31 4.80 -5.22
N MET A 307 -2.94 4.29 -4.16
CA MET A 307 -3.80 3.10 -4.25
C MET A 307 -5.03 3.31 -5.15
N MET A 308 -5.44 4.56 -5.38
CA MET A 308 -6.54 4.88 -6.31
C MET A 308 -6.24 4.41 -7.75
N LEU A 309 -4.96 4.26 -8.11
CA LEU A 309 -4.48 3.79 -9.41
C LEU A 309 -4.82 2.33 -9.71
N THR A 310 -5.19 1.55 -8.71
CA THR A 310 -5.66 0.16 -8.86
C THR A 310 -7.04 -0.04 -8.25
N GLY A 311 -7.60 1.00 -7.62
CA GLY A 311 -8.94 1.02 -7.05
C GLY A 311 -10.04 1.45 -8.02
N ILE A 312 -11.24 1.58 -7.45
CA ILE A 312 -12.48 2.01 -8.12
C ILE A 312 -12.77 3.46 -7.69
N THR A 313 -12.63 4.40 -8.63
CA THR A 313 -12.68 5.85 -8.36
C THR A 313 -13.87 6.55 -9.00
N SER A 314 -14.76 5.81 -9.65
CA SER A 314 -16.01 6.30 -10.24
C SER A 314 -17.16 5.35 -9.93
N ASP A 315 -18.37 5.90 -9.82
CA ASP A 315 -19.59 5.12 -9.64
C ASP A 315 -19.66 3.97 -10.67
N LEU A 316 -19.83 2.74 -10.19
CA LEU A 316 -20.02 1.58 -11.07
C LEU A 316 -21.49 1.44 -11.48
N ASN A 317 -22.40 1.80 -10.58
CA ASN A 317 -23.84 1.86 -10.75
C ASN A 317 -24.46 2.67 -9.59
N ASP A 318 -25.78 2.86 -9.60
CA ASP A 318 -26.52 3.65 -8.60
C ASP A 318 -26.36 3.12 -7.15
N ASP A 319 -26.10 1.82 -6.98
CA ASP A 319 -25.92 1.16 -5.68
C ASP A 319 -24.43 0.93 -5.33
N ALA A 320 -23.51 1.34 -6.20
CA ALA A 320 -22.06 1.21 -6.00
C ALA A 320 -21.32 2.54 -6.30
N PRO A 321 -21.63 3.62 -5.55
CA PRO A 321 -20.95 4.90 -5.72
C PRO A 321 -19.48 4.88 -5.30
N ALA A 322 -18.71 5.79 -5.89
CA ALA A 322 -17.35 6.12 -5.48
C ALA A 322 -17.25 7.57 -4.98
N THR A 323 -16.25 7.87 -4.17
CA THR A 323 -15.94 9.23 -3.70
C THR A 323 -14.43 9.40 -3.61
N VAL A 324 -13.91 10.30 -4.44
CA VAL A 324 -12.51 10.73 -4.36
C VAL A 324 -12.45 11.98 -3.48
N ILE A 325 -11.67 11.91 -2.41
CA ILE A 325 -11.61 12.91 -1.34
C ILE A 325 -10.41 13.82 -1.59
N PRO A 326 -10.63 15.12 -1.90
CA PRO A 326 -9.56 16.03 -2.26
C PRO A 326 -8.52 16.27 -1.16
N ASN A 327 -7.26 16.45 -1.56
CA ASN A 327 -6.09 16.72 -0.71
C ASN A 327 -5.85 15.71 0.41
N THR A 328 -6.23 14.45 0.22
CA THR A 328 -6.07 13.42 1.24
C THR A 328 -5.38 12.17 0.71
N PHE A 329 -4.61 11.52 1.59
CA PHE A 329 -3.84 10.33 1.27
C PHE A 329 -4.65 9.06 1.58
N PHE A 330 -3.98 8.02 2.04
CA PHE A 330 -4.50 6.69 2.29
C PHE A 330 -5.42 6.64 3.51
N ALA A 331 -6.67 6.26 3.27
CA ALA A 331 -7.72 5.94 4.24
C ALA A 331 -7.91 6.93 5.43
N PRO A 332 -8.01 8.25 5.19
CA PRO A 332 -8.29 9.26 6.23
C PRO A 332 -9.74 9.18 6.76
N ASP A 333 -10.64 8.60 5.95
CA ASP A 333 -12.07 8.52 6.17
C ASP A 333 -12.47 7.46 7.20
N LEU A 334 -11.55 6.55 7.56
CA LEU A 334 -11.74 5.56 8.63
C LEU A 334 -11.75 6.15 10.04
N GLU A 335 -11.18 7.34 10.23
CA GLU A 335 -11.17 8.02 11.52
C GLU A 335 -12.57 8.56 11.85
N SER A 336 -12.84 8.77 13.15
CA SER A 336 -14.09 9.40 13.59
C SER A 336 -14.30 10.75 12.89
N ILE A 337 -15.56 11.13 12.66
CA ILE A 337 -15.86 12.45 12.08
C ILE A 337 -15.42 13.53 13.06
N ASP A 338 -14.53 14.41 12.61
CA ASP A 338 -14.05 15.55 13.37
C ASP A 338 -14.48 16.85 12.67
N TYR A 339 -15.58 17.45 13.14
CA TYR A 339 -16.11 18.68 12.55
C TYR A 339 -15.22 19.92 12.80
N GLU A 340 -14.17 19.83 13.61
CA GLU A 340 -13.21 20.91 13.84
C GLU A 340 -11.99 20.79 12.92
N ASN A 341 -11.49 19.57 12.71
CA ASN A 341 -10.20 19.34 12.03
C ASN A 341 -10.32 18.67 10.65
N ASP A 342 -11.38 17.93 10.37
CA ASP A 342 -11.58 17.35 9.03
C ASP A 342 -11.90 18.45 8.01
N SER A 343 -11.42 18.29 6.78
CA SER A 343 -11.86 19.12 5.66
C SER A 343 -13.37 18.95 5.40
N PRO A 344 -14.07 19.96 4.86
CA PRO A 344 -15.47 19.84 4.48
C PRO A 344 -15.76 18.63 3.59
N GLU A 345 -14.88 18.34 2.64
CA GLU A 345 -15.00 17.22 1.70
C GLU A 345 -14.83 15.86 2.38
N LEU A 346 -13.91 15.75 3.36
CA LEU A 346 -13.74 14.54 4.16
C LEU A 346 -14.96 14.29 5.06
N ILE A 347 -15.52 15.34 5.67
CA ILE A 347 -16.76 15.25 6.46
C ILE A 347 -17.91 14.76 5.56
N GLU A 348 -18.06 15.34 4.37
CA GLU A 348 -19.09 14.94 3.41
C GLU A 348 -18.95 13.47 3.00
N ALA A 349 -17.73 12.99 2.74
CA ALA A 349 -17.47 11.59 2.41
C ALA A 349 -17.83 10.64 3.57
N LYS A 350 -17.46 10.97 4.81
CA LYS A 350 -17.79 10.19 6.01
C LYS A 350 -19.31 10.15 6.26
N GLU A 351 -20.00 11.30 6.13
CA GLU A 351 -21.47 11.36 6.30
C GLU A 351 -22.22 10.64 5.17
N ARG A 352 -21.72 10.69 3.93
CA ARG A 352 -22.26 9.90 2.82
C ARG A 352 -22.14 8.41 3.10
N THR A 353 -20.97 7.96 3.55
CA THR A 353 -20.73 6.57 3.95
C THR A 353 -21.72 6.13 5.03
N ARG A 354 -21.85 6.91 6.10
CA ARG A 354 -22.81 6.66 7.18
C ARG A 354 -24.24 6.54 6.65
N THR A 355 -24.66 7.47 5.78
CA THR A 355 -26.00 7.46 5.19
C THR A 355 -26.26 6.20 4.37
N LEU A 356 -25.29 5.77 3.57
CA LEU A 356 -25.39 4.53 2.78
C LEU A 356 -25.49 3.29 3.67
N ILE A 357 -24.69 3.23 4.73
CA ILE A 357 -24.75 2.15 5.72
C ILE A 357 -26.13 2.11 6.41
N ASP A 358 -26.68 3.25 6.81
CA ASP A 358 -28.03 3.34 7.37
C ASP A 358 -29.08 2.82 6.38
N ILE A 359 -28.96 3.15 5.09
CA ILE A 359 -29.84 2.63 4.05
C ILE A 359 -29.74 1.09 4.00
N TRP A 360 -28.54 0.50 3.90
CA TRP A 360 -28.39 -0.95 3.78
C TRP A 360 -28.88 -1.72 5.02
N ILE A 361 -28.74 -1.14 6.21
CA ILE A 361 -29.23 -1.74 7.47
C ILE A 361 -30.75 -1.70 7.54
N TYR A 362 -31.36 -0.56 7.19
CA TYR A 362 -32.80 -0.33 7.38
C TYR A 362 -33.65 -0.58 6.12
N GLN A 363 -33.04 -0.92 4.98
CA GLN A 363 -33.76 -1.27 3.76
C GLN A 363 -34.70 -2.46 4.03
N GLY A 364 -36.00 -2.24 3.84
CA GLY A 364 -37.05 -3.24 4.09
C GLY A 364 -37.58 -3.30 5.52
N PHE A 365 -37.13 -2.44 6.44
CA PHE A 365 -37.81 -2.24 7.72
C PHE A 365 -38.98 -1.26 7.53
N GLU A 366 -40.22 -1.75 7.65
CA GLU A 366 -41.34 -0.85 7.89
C GLU A 366 -41.24 -0.32 9.33
N PRO A 367 -41.28 1.01 9.55
CA PRO A 367 -41.35 1.53 10.91
C PRO A 367 -42.62 0.97 11.56
N ILE A 368 -42.48 0.36 12.74
CA ILE A 368 -43.64 -0.03 13.55
C ILE A 368 -44.42 1.26 13.82
N ALA A 369 -45.59 1.41 13.20
CA ALA A 369 -46.50 2.50 13.51
C ALA A 369 -46.89 2.36 15.00
N VAL A 370 -46.38 3.29 15.83
CA VAL A 370 -46.67 3.37 17.27
C VAL A 370 -48.07 3.90 17.50
#